data_AF-A0A0X8JVQ1-F1
#
_entry.id   AF-A0A0X8JVQ1-F1
#
_cell.length_a   1.000
_cell.length_b   1.000
_cell.length_c   1.000
_cell.angle_alpha   90.00
_cell.angle_beta   90.00
_cell.angle_gamma   90.00
#
_symmetry.space_group_name_H-M   'P 1'
#
loop_
_entity.id
_entity.type
_entity.pdbx_description
1 polymer ?
#
loop_
_entity_poly.entity_id
_entity_poly.type
_entity_poly.pdbx_seq_one_letter_code
_entity_poly.pdbx_strand_id
1 'polypeptide(L)'
;MKKIKNIPLFLCLISFFYIVFKIINEKCIVYFESSKVYYIVDTITYLLSFFPVIFYFKKTMKENQYFFERKNLRFNNFIFYLGIMIFINFIMVNARIVYNNESKIIYNYESTTYYIITNIILSSLIAPILEEIIFRGILMNNLMKYGYKVAIITNSVLFGFYHINVNAIGRTILAGIILSYITYRYSLKYSIKLHIILNIIANLGKYLYYNDYIMIAMGIFTVVLIIIFIIGLIRKKYKEIFSIFKLNNEDRKNIIKFVKDNALYLLVILVIVISNLLFNYKLF
;
A
#
# COMPACT_ATOMS: atom_id res chain seq x y z
N MET A 1 -30.74 14.60 -8.65
CA MET A 1 -29.32 14.22 -8.40
C MET A 1 -29.24 12.76 -7.98
N LYS A 2 -28.56 11.88 -8.74
CA LYS A 2 -28.36 10.47 -8.33
C LYS A 2 -27.48 10.46 -7.07
N LYS A 3 -28.01 9.94 -5.95
CA LYS A 3 -27.22 9.75 -4.71
C LYS A 3 -25.95 8.93 -5.03
N ILE A 4 -24.79 9.38 -4.57
CA ILE A 4 -23.52 8.63 -4.65
C ILE A 4 -23.74 7.31 -3.90
N LYS A 5 -23.90 6.21 -4.64
CA LYS A 5 -24.22 4.88 -4.07
C LYS A 5 -23.10 4.30 -3.20
N ASN A 6 -21.86 4.76 -3.37
CA ASN A 6 -20.71 4.19 -2.71
C ASN A 6 -19.66 5.25 -2.31
N ILE A 7 -19.98 6.04 -1.28
CA ILE A 7 -19.12 7.12 -0.77
C ILE A 7 -17.68 6.65 -0.48
N PRO A 8 -17.45 5.48 0.14
CA PRO A 8 -16.09 4.93 0.34
C PRO A 8 -15.28 4.74 -0.94
N LEU A 9 -15.91 4.22 -2.00
CA LEU A 9 -15.24 4.03 -3.28
C LEU A 9 -15.02 5.37 -4.00
N PHE A 10 -15.95 6.31 -3.85
CA PHE A 10 -15.79 7.67 -4.35
C PHE A 10 -14.62 8.40 -3.66
N LEU A 11 -14.47 8.27 -2.34
CA LEU A 11 -13.33 8.82 -1.59
C LEU A 11 -12.00 8.19 -2.01
N CYS A 12 -11.99 6.87 -2.24
CA CYS A 12 -10.85 6.21 -2.85
C CYS A 12 -10.55 6.80 -4.24
N LEU A 13 -11.57 7.06 -5.06
CA LEU A 13 -11.39 7.67 -6.37
C LEU A 13 -10.84 9.10 -6.30
N ILE A 14 -11.19 9.88 -5.28
CA ILE A 14 -10.56 11.19 -5.01
C ILE A 14 -9.06 11.01 -4.76
N SER A 15 -8.63 10.01 -3.98
CA SER A 15 -7.20 9.75 -3.82
C SER A 15 -6.52 9.29 -5.12
N PHE A 16 -7.24 8.62 -6.03
CA PHE A 16 -6.70 8.31 -7.36
C PHE A 16 -6.49 9.56 -8.23
N PHE A 17 -7.25 10.66 -8.02
CA PHE A 17 -6.99 11.92 -8.73
C PHE A 17 -5.67 12.59 -8.31
N TYR A 18 -5.19 12.36 -7.09
CA TYR A 18 -3.82 12.78 -6.72
C TYR A 18 -2.76 12.16 -7.63
N ILE A 19 -2.94 10.91 -8.07
CA ILE A 19 -2.02 10.25 -9.01
C ILE A 19 -1.96 11.02 -10.33
N VAL A 20 -3.12 11.44 -10.85
CA VAL A 20 -3.19 12.24 -12.09
C VAL A 20 -2.46 13.57 -11.91
N PHE A 21 -2.71 14.27 -10.79
CA PHE A 21 -2.02 15.51 -10.47
C PHE A 21 -0.50 15.33 -10.36
N LYS A 22 -0.05 14.25 -9.72
CA LYS A 22 1.37 13.93 -9.57
C LYS A 22 2.04 13.72 -10.93
N ILE A 23 1.43 12.95 -11.83
CA ILE A 23 1.95 12.72 -13.19
C ILE A 23 2.05 14.02 -13.98
N ILE A 24 1.05 14.91 -13.87
CA ILE A 24 1.05 16.22 -14.51
C ILE A 24 2.19 17.07 -13.95
N ASN A 25 2.32 17.14 -12.63
CA ASN A 25 3.35 17.93 -11.99
C ASN A 25 4.76 17.42 -12.30
N GLU A 26 5.01 16.10 -12.29
CA GLU A 26 6.31 15.52 -12.65
C GLU A 26 6.77 15.95 -14.05
N LYS A 27 5.84 16.11 -15.00
CA LYS A 27 6.14 16.65 -16.34
C LYS A 27 6.35 18.17 -16.33
N CYS A 28 5.64 18.90 -15.48
CA CYS A 28 5.85 20.34 -15.30
C CYS A 28 7.19 20.67 -14.62
N ILE A 29 7.80 19.75 -13.85
CA ILE A 29 9.14 19.95 -13.24
C ILE A 29 10.19 20.31 -14.29
N VAL A 30 10.11 19.75 -15.49
CA VAL A 30 11.04 20.07 -16.59
C VAL A 30 11.07 21.59 -16.88
N TYR A 31 10.03 22.33 -16.50
CA TYR A 31 9.89 23.77 -16.70
C TYR A 31 10.14 24.62 -15.43
N PHE A 32 10.21 24.04 -14.23
CA PHE A 32 10.43 24.78 -12.98
C PHE A 32 11.81 24.47 -12.40
N GLU A 33 12.74 25.42 -12.53
CA GLU A 33 14.15 25.33 -12.12
C GLU A 33 14.42 25.16 -10.60
N SER A 34 13.41 24.95 -9.75
CA SER A 34 13.62 24.75 -8.31
C SER A 34 12.99 23.46 -7.77
N SER A 35 13.83 22.45 -7.55
CA SER A 35 13.45 21.15 -6.99
C SER A 35 12.71 21.25 -5.65
N LYS A 36 13.05 22.23 -4.80
CA LYS A 36 12.42 22.44 -3.48
C LYS A 36 10.95 22.87 -3.55
N VAL A 37 10.59 23.79 -4.46
CA VAL A 37 9.21 24.29 -4.58
C VAL A 37 8.29 23.16 -5.03
N TYR A 38 8.74 22.35 -5.98
CA TYR A 38 8.01 21.16 -6.40
C TYR A 38 7.69 20.22 -5.22
N TYR A 39 8.67 19.87 -4.40
CA TYR A 39 8.44 18.95 -3.27
C TYR A 39 7.43 19.51 -2.25
N ILE A 40 7.47 20.83 -2.00
CA ILE A 40 6.52 21.49 -1.11
C ILE A 40 5.11 21.42 -1.70
N VAL A 41 4.95 21.76 -2.99
CA VAL A 41 3.65 21.72 -3.68
C VAL A 41 3.11 20.29 -3.75
N ASP A 42 3.94 19.31 -4.10
CA ASP A 42 3.57 17.88 -4.14
C ASP A 42 3.10 17.40 -2.76
N THR A 43 3.83 17.75 -1.70
CA THR A 43 3.46 17.40 -0.32
C THR A 43 2.14 18.05 0.10
N ILE A 44 1.95 19.34 -0.19
CA ILE A 44 0.71 20.05 0.16
C ILE A 44 -0.48 19.43 -0.59
N THR A 45 -0.36 19.21 -1.90
CA THR A 45 -1.46 18.60 -2.66
C THR A 45 -1.72 17.16 -2.24
N TYR A 46 -0.67 16.39 -1.92
CA TYR A 46 -0.83 15.07 -1.31
C TYR A 46 -1.71 15.16 -0.07
N LEU A 47 -1.35 15.97 0.92
CA LEU A 47 -2.12 16.11 2.16
C LEU A 47 -3.55 16.59 1.94
N LEU A 48 -3.76 17.57 1.03
CA LEU A 48 -5.09 18.07 0.69
C LEU A 48 -5.98 16.99 0.07
N SER A 49 -5.41 16.07 -0.72
CA SER A 49 -6.18 14.97 -1.32
C SER A 49 -6.81 14.02 -0.28
N PHE A 50 -6.25 13.96 0.93
CA PHE A 50 -6.78 13.16 2.04
C PHE A 50 -7.77 13.92 2.94
N PHE A 51 -7.94 15.24 2.76
CA PHE A 51 -8.85 16.00 3.62
C PHE A 51 -10.30 15.46 3.61
N PRO A 52 -10.92 15.15 2.44
CA PRO A 52 -12.26 14.57 2.40
C PRO A 52 -12.33 13.19 3.09
N VAL A 53 -11.26 12.41 2.99
CA VAL A 53 -11.13 11.10 3.61
C VAL A 53 -11.10 11.23 5.13
N ILE A 54 -10.24 12.10 5.66
CA ILE A 54 -10.09 12.30 7.11
C ILE A 54 -11.40 12.77 7.72
N PHE A 55 -12.08 13.71 7.05
CA PHE A 55 -13.38 14.19 7.47
C PHE A 55 -14.43 13.05 7.54
N TYR A 56 -14.52 12.24 6.48
CA TYR A 56 -15.43 11.09 6.44
C TYR A 56 -15.07 10.02 7.47
N PHE A 57 -13.77 9.74 7.65
CA PHE A 57 -13.30 8.80 8.66
C PHE A 57 -13.73 9.24 10.05
N LYS A 58 -13.46 10.50 10.42
CA LYS A 58 -13.83 11.06 11.72
C LYS A 58 -15.34 10.98 11.96
N LYS A 59 -16.15 11.26 10.94
CA LYS A 59 -17.61 11.17 11.02
C LYS A 59 -18.09 9.73 11.27
N THR A 60 -17.46 8.74 10.64
CA THR A 60 -17.91 7.33 10.68
C THR A 60 -17.17 6.47 11.71
N MET A 61 -16.15 7.00 12.38
CA MET A 61 -15.23 6.22 13.22
C MET A 61 -15.91 5.49 14.37
N LYS A 62 -16.85 6.17 15.05
CA LYS A 62 -17.58 5.59 16.19
C LYS A 62 -18.53 4.47 15.74
N GLU A 63 -19.22 4.67 14.62
CA GLU A 63 -20.19 3.71 14.09
C GLU A 63 -19.51 2.43 13.57
N ASN A 64 -18.38 2.56 12.88
CA ASN A 64 -17.71 1.45 12.22
C ASN A 64 -16.65 0.75 13.07
N GLN A 65 -16.45 1.19 14.32
CA GLN A 65 -15.56 0.57 15.31
C GLN A 65 -14.16 0.19 14.76
N TYR A 66 -13.56 1.03 13.90
CA TYR A 66 -12.35 0.67 13.12
C TYR A 66 -11.16 0.16 13.95
N PHE A 67 -11.03 0.64 15.20
CA PHE A 67 -9.93 0.29 16.09
C PHE A 67 -10.28 -0.80 17.12
N PHE A 68 -11.51 -1.29 17.14
CA PHE A 68 -11.92 -2.37 18.04
C PHE A 68 -11.14 -3.65 17.71
N GLU A 69 -10.57 -4.27 18.74
CA GLU A 69 -9.85 -5.53 18.57
C GLU A 69 -10.84 -6.69 18.50
N ARG A 70 -10.90 -7.35 17.35
CA ARG A 70 -11.62 -8.63 17.21
C ARG A 70 -10.84 -9.75 17.87
N LYS A 71 -9.52 -9.75 17.70
CA LYS A 71 -8.56 -10.64 18.35
C LYS A 71 -7.24 -9.90 18.57
N ASN A 72 -6.54 -10.30 19.62
CA ASN A 72 -5.22 -9.76 19.93
C ASN A 72 -4.15 -10.41 19.04
N LEU A 73 -3.33 -9.60 18.35
CA LEU A 73 -2.24 -10.10 17.52
C LEU A 73 -1.00 -10.37 18.38
N ARG A 74 -0.73 -11.65 18.66
CA ARG A 74 0.48 -12.07 19.40
C ARG A 74 1.75 -11.65 18.67
N PHE A 75 2.79 -11.28 19.42
CA PHE A 75 4.08 -10.84 18.88
C PHE A 75 4.68 -11.85 17.87
N ASN A 76 4.64 -13.15 18.15
CA ASN A 76 5.16 -14.18 17.23
C ASN A 76 4.40 -14.22 15.89
N ASN A 77 3.11 -13.86 15.88
CA ASN A 77 2.34 -13.73 14.65
C ASN A 77 2.65 -12.42 13.94
N PHE A 78 2.85 -11.34 14.68
CA PHE A 78 3.29 -10.05 14.15
C PHE A 78 4.60 -10.20 13.37
N ILE A 79 5.62 -10.80 14.00
CA ILE A 79 6.93 -11.04 13.35
C ILE A 79 6.79 -11.99 12.16
N PHE A 80 5.92 -13.01 12.25
CA PHE A 80 5.65 -13.89 11.11
C PHE A 80 5.09 -13.12 9.90
N TYR A 81 4.08 -12.25 10.09
CA TYR A 81 3.53 -11.45 9.00
C TYR A 81 4.54 -10.44 8.45
N LEU A 82 5.34 -9.82 9.32
CA LEU A 82 6.44 -8.95 8.91
C LEU A 82 7.46 -9.69 8.03
N GLY A 83 7.85 -10.91 8.44
CA GLY A 83 8.75 -11.77 7.69
C GLY A 83 8.18 -12.18 6.32
N ILE A 84 6.88 -12.50 6.22
CA ILE A 84 6.22 -12.76 4.93
C ILE A 84 6.35 -11.55 4.00
N MET A 85 6.04 -10.36 4.50
CA MET A 85 6.03 -9.14 3.68
C MET A 85 7.43 -8.77 3.19
N ILE A 86 8.45 -8.95 4.03
CA ILE A 86 9.85 -8.76 3.66
C ILE A 86 10.30 -9.81 2.64
N PHE A 87 9.91 -11.07 2.82
CA PHE A 87 10.22 -12.14 1.87
C PHE A 87 9.60 -11.90 0.49
N ILE A 88 8.33 -11.49 0.43
CA ILE A 88 7.66 -11.08 -0.81
C ILE A 88 8.42 -9.93 -1.47
N ASN A 89 8.82 -8.92 -0.69
CA ASN A 89 9.59 -7.81 -1.21
C ASN A 89 10.94 -8.27 -1.79
N PHE A 90 11.67 -9.10 -1.04
CA PHE A 90 12.95 -9.69 -1.46
C PHE A 90 12.82 -10.44 -2.78
N ILE A 91 11.87 -11.38 -2.91
CA ILE A 91 11.67 -12.14 -4.16
C ILE A 91 11.39 -11.19 -5.33
N MET A 92 10.45 -10.26 -5.16
CA MET A 92 9.98 -9.42 -6.24
C MET A 92 11.01 -8.35 -6.66
N VAL A 93 11.85 -7.86 -5.74
CA VAL A 93 12.99 -6.99 -6.09
C VAL A 93 14.00 -7.77 -6.92
N ASN A 94 14.41 -8.96 -6.47
CA ASN A 94 15.42 -9.75 -7.16
C ASN A 94 14.92 -10.28 -8.52
N ALA A 95 13.65 -10.69 -8.61
CA ALA A 95 13.04 -11.09 -9.87
C ALA A 95 13.08 -9.95 -10.90
N ARG A 96 12.86 -8.70 -10.48
CA ARG A 96 13.00 -7.53 -11.36
C ARG A 96 14.45 -7.34 -11.82
N ILE A 97 15.42 -7.42 -10.91
CA ILE A 97 16.85 -7.25 -11.25
C ILE A 97 17.26 -8.27 -12.32
N VAL A 98 16.85 -9.53 -12.16
CA VAL A 98 17.11 -10.60 -13.13
C VAL A 98 16.41 -10.33 -14.47
N TYR A 99 15.15 -9.88 -14.45
CA TYR A 99 14.38 -9.64 -15.67
C TYR A 99 14.89 -8.42 -16.48
N ASN A 100 15.24 -7.33 -15.82
CA ASN A 100 15.66 -6.09 -16.49
C ASN A 100 17.16 -6.05 -16.83
N ASN A 101 17.97 -7.04 -16.41
CA ASN A 101 19.45 -6.96 -16.45
C ASN A 101 20.01 -5.65 -15.85
N GLU A 102 19.25 -4.99 -14.96
CA GLU A 102 19.67 -3.76 -14.30
C GLU A 102 20.77 -4.11 -13.28
N SER A 103 21.94 -3.48 -13.37
CA SER A 103 22.86 -3.41 -12.23
C SER A 103 22.13 -2.78 -11.05
N LYS A 104 22.42 -3.22 -9.80
CA LYS A 104 21.84 -2.66 -8.56
C LYS A 104 21.54 -1.17 -8.73
N ILE A 105 20.28 -0.76 -8.60
CA ILE A 105 19.88 0.65 -8.70
C ILE A 105 20.60 1.40 -7.58
N ILE A 106 21.69 2.07 -7.93
CA ILE A 106 22.41 2.98 -7.03
C ILE A 106 21.58 4.25 -7.00
N TYR A 107 20.83 4.45 -5.92
CA TYR A 107 20.16 5.72 -5.69
C TYR A 107 21.22 6.74 -5.24
N ASN A 108 21.82 7.48 -6.17
CA ASN A 108 22.59 8.68 -5.85
C ASN A 108 21.61 9.78 -5.43
N TYR A 109 21.26 9.83 -4.15
CA TYR A 109 20.53 10.96 -3.57
C TYR A 109 21.54 12.00 -3.08
N GLU A 110 21.92 12.93 -3.94
CA GLU A 110 22.42 14.24 -3.49
C GLU A 110 21.23 14.99 -2.90
N SER A 111 20.95 14.77 -1.62
CA SER A 111 19.83 15.41 -0.95
C SER A 111 20.23 15.91 0.42
N THR A 112 19.69 17.06 0.81
CA THR A 112 19.98 17.66 2.11
C THR A 112 19.41 16.78 3.23
N THR A 113 20.05 16.79 4.41
CA THR A 113 19.56 16.05 5.59
C THR A 113 18.11 16.38 5.91
N TYR A 114 17.70 17.64 5.73
CA TYR A 114 16.32 18.09 5.89
C TYR A 114 15.35 17.37 4.93
N TYR A 115 15.73 17.22 3.66
CA TYR A 115 14.93 16.50 2.67
C TYR A 115 14.78 15.01 3.02
N ILE A 116 15.86 14.38 3.50
CA ILE A 116 15.83 12.97 3.89
C ILE A 116 14.87 12.77 5.08
N ILE A 117 15.00 13.57 6.14
CA ILE A 117 14.16 13.47 7.34
C ILE A 117 12.68 13.70 6.99
N THR A 118 12.38 14.76 6.24
CA THR A 118 11.00 15.08 5.84
C THR A 118 10.39 13.96 5.00
N ASN A 119 11.12 13.41 4.03
CA ASN A 119 10.64 12.27 3.25
C ASN A 119 10.44 11.01 4.08
N ILE A 120 11.35 10.70 5.02
CA ILE A 120 11.17 9.54 5.90
C ILE A 120 9.89 9.70 6.72
N ILE A 121 9.63 10.87 7.31
CA ILE A 121 8.41 11.11 8.08
C ILE A 121 7.17 11.01 7.20
N LEU A 122 7.17 11.67 6.04
CA LEU A 122 6.01 11.67 5.14
C LEU A 122 5.72 10.27 4.59
N SER A 123 6.72 9.59 4.03
CA SER A 123 6.54 8.30 3.36
C SER A 123 6.53 7.09 4.29
N SER A 124 7.09 7.19 5.50
CA SER A 124 7.14 6.05 6.44
C SER A 124 6.12 6.12 7.57
N LEU A 125 5.62 7.31 7.91
CA LEU A 125 4.62 7.50 8.97
C LEU A 125 3.29 8.00 8.40
N ILE A 126 3.30 9.18 7.80
CA ILE A 126 2.05 9.87 7.44
C ILE A 126 1.32 9.13 6.32
N ALA A 127 2.01 8.80 5.22
CA ALA A 127 1.41 8.11 4.08
C ALA A 127 0.85 6.73 4.45
N PRO A 128 1.58 5.83 5.13
CA PRO A 128 1.04 4.54 5.54
C PRO A 128 -0.19 4.66 6.43
N ILE A 129 -0.24 5.61 7.36
CA ILE A 129 -1.42 5.83 8.21
C ILE A 129 -2.64 6.22 7.37
N LEU A 130 -2.46 7.19 6.48
CA LEU A 130 -3.54 7.69 5.63
C LEU A 130 -4.05 6.63 4.65
N GLU A 131 -3.12 5.87 4.05
CA GLU A 131 -3.45 4.75 3.17
C GLU A 131 -4.22 3.65 3.92
N GLU A 132 -3.78 3.24 5.11
CA GLU A 132 -4.53 2.28 5.91
C GLU A 132 -5.94 2.77 6.26
N ILE A 133 -6.09 4.06 6.58
CA ILE A 133 -7.40 4.65 6.86
C ILE A 133 -8.32 4.59 5.64
N ILE A 134 -7.83 4.94 4.44
CA ILE A 134 -8.62 4.84 3.20
C ILE A 134 -8.98 3.40 2.91
N PHE A 135 -7.97 2.55 2.77
CA PHE A 135 -8.15 1.22 2.19
C PHE A 135 -8.74 0.27 3.22
N ARG A 136 -8.15 0.17 4.42
CA ARG A 136 -8.53 -0.85 5.41
C ARG A 136 -9.60 -0.33 6.35
N GLY A 137 -9.58 0.96 6.67
CA GLY A 137 -10.66 1.63 7.39
C GLY A 137 -11.90 1.73 6.52
N ILE A 138 -11.93 2.68 5.60
CA ILE A 138 -13.17 3.10 4.91
C ILE A 138 -13.61 2.12 3.82
N LEU A 139 -12.72 1.82 2.87
CA LEU A 139 -13.07 1.06 1.67
C LEU A 139 -13.38 -0.40 2.01
N MET A 140 -12.47 -1.09 2.70
CA MET A 140 -12.62 -2.49 3.08
C MET A 140 -13.86 -2.71 3.95
N ASN A 141 -14.14 -1.85 4.94
CA ASN A 141 -15.35 -2.00 5.76
C ASN A 141 -16.63 -1.90 4.92
N ASN A 142 -16.68 -1.02 3.93
CA ASN A 142 -17.82 -0.97 3.03
C ASN A 142 -17.88 -2.17 2.08
N LEU A 143 -16.74 -2.74 1.70
CA LEU A 143 -16.69 -3.98 0.91
C LEU A 143 -17.14 -5.22 1.71
N MET A 144 -17.13 -5.17 3.06
CA MET A 144 -17.55 -6.30 3.90
C MET A 144 -18.97 -6.79 3.64
N LYS A 145 -19.86 -5.92 3.10
CA LYS A 145 -21.21 -6.30 2.66
C LYS A 145 -21.24 -7.33 1.53
N TYR A 146 -20.13 -7.49 0.81
CA TYR A 146 -19.92 -8.50 -0.24
C TYR A 146 -19.19 -9.75 0.28
N GLY A 147 -18.97 -9.84 1.60
CA GLY A 147 -18.21 -10.92 2.23
C GLY A 147 -16.73 -10.59 2.43
N TYR A 148 -16.14 -11.12 3.50
CA TYR A 148 -14.78 -10.73 3.94
C TYR A 148 -13.69 -11.11 2.92
N LYS A 149 -13.84 -12.23 2.19
CA LYS A 149 -12.85 -12.64 1.17
C LYS A 149 -12.86 -11.68 0.00
N VAL A 150 -14.05 -11.33 -0.49
CA VAL A 150 -14.24 -10.35 -1.57
C VAL A 150 -13.70 -8.99 -1.13
N ALA A 151 -13.97 -8.58 0.11
CA ALA A 151 -13.46 -7.34 0.67
C ALA A 151 -11.93 -7.31 0.70
N ILE A 152 -11.28 -8.36 1.21
CA ILE A 152 -9.82 -8.45 1.26
C ILE A 152 -9.21 -8.40 -0.14
N ILE A 153 -9.69 -9.23 -1.08
CA ILE A 153 -9.12 -9.32 -2.42
C ILE A 153 -9.31 -7.99 -3.16
N THR A 154 -10.53 -7.48 -3.19
CA THR A 154 -10.86 -6.24 -3.91
C THR A 154 -10.10 -5.04 -3.34
N ASN A 155 -10.07 -4.90 -2.01
CA ASN A 155 -9.32 -3.85 -1.35
C ASN A 155 -7.82 -3.91 -1.70
N SER A 156 -7.24 -5.11 -1.73
CA SER A 156 -5.82 -5.30 -2.00
C SER A 156 -5.45 -5.01 -3.45
N VAL A 157 -6.32 -5.35 -4.40
CA VAL A 157 -6.14 -4.99 -5.82
C VAL A 157 -6.20 -3.48 -6.00
N LEU A 158 -7.21 -2.82 -5.42
CA LEU A 158 -7.34 -1.36 -5.49
C LEU A 158 -6.16 -0.64 -4.80
N PHE A 159 -5.69 -1.16 -3.67
CA PHE A 159 -4.47 -0.67 -3.01
C PHE A 159 -3.24 -0.83 -3.89
N GLY A 160 -3.10 -1.96 -4.59
CA GLY A 160 -2.00 -2.16 -5.52
C GLY A 160 -2.02 -1.19 -6.70
N PHE A 161 -3.19 -0.98 -7.30
CA PHE A 161 -3.40 -0.02 -8.38
C PHE A 161 -3.18 1.44 -7.99
N TYR A 162 -3.38 1.76 -6.72
CA TYR A 162 -3.04 3.08 -6.18
C TYR A 162 -1.54 3.36 -6.21
N HIS A 163 -0.70 2.31 -6.19
CA HIS A 163 0.74 2.46 -6.30
C HIS A 163 1.14 2.60 -7.77
N ILE A 164 1.46 3.84 -8.14
CA ILE A 164 1.79 4.35 -9.49
C ILE A 164 2.92 3.56 -10.18
N ASN A 165 3.79 2.89 -9.41
CA ASN A 165 4.92 2.16 -9.96
C ASN A 165 4.51 0.74 -10.37
N VAL A 166 4.50 0.47 -11.68
CA VAL A 166 4.18 -0.83 -12.29
C VAL A 166 4.98 -1.96 -11.67
N ASN A 167 6.27 -1.73 -11.44
CA ASN A 167 7.19 -2.70 -10.88
C ASN A 167 6.86 -3.03 -9.41
N ALA A 168 6.08 -2.19 -8.75
CA ALA A 168 5.64 -2.38 -7.37
C ALA A 168 4.23 -2.97 -7.24
N ILE A 169 3.37 -2.91 -8.28
CA ILE A 169 1.97 -3.34 -8.21
C ILE A 169 1.84 -4.77 -7.66
N GLY A 170 2.60 -5.72 -8.20
CA GLY A 170 2.54 -7.10 -7.73
C GLY A 170 2.88 -7.24 -6.24
N ARG A 171 3.93 -6.54 -5.78
CA ARG A 171 4.32 -6.52 -4.36
C ARG A 171 3.25 -5.88 -3.48
N THR A 172 2.70 -4.75 -3.91
CA THR A 172 1.75 -3.98 -3.12
C THR A 172 0.39 -4.67 -3.02
N ILE A 173 -0.05 -5.38 -4.06
CA ILE A 173 -1.24 -6.26 -3.98
C ILE A 173 -1.03 -7.35 -2.92
N LEU A 174 0.10 -8.07 -2.98
CA LEU A 174 0.39 -9.15 -2.04
C LEU A 174 0.54 -8.66 -0.59
N ALA A 175 1.27 -7.56 -0.39
CA ALA A 175 1.33 -6.87 0.89
C ALA A 175 -0.07 -6.45 1.36
N GLY A 176 -0.89 -5.95 0.44
CA GLY A 176 -2.23 -5.50 0.74
C GLY A 176 -3.17 -6.61 1.19
N ILE A 177 -3.00 -7.84 0.68
CA ILE A 177 -3.75 -9.03 1.13
C ILE A 177 -3.44 -9.31 2.61
N ILE A 178 -2.16 -9.27 2.97
CA ILE A 178 -1.72 -9.52 4.35
C ILE A 178 -2.25 -8.44 5.30
N LEU A 179 -2.09 -7.18 4.94
CA LEU A 179 -2.59 -6.03 5.71
C LEU A 179 -4.13 -6.05 5.88
N SER A 180 -4.85 -6.38 4.80
CA SER A 180 -6.31 -6.52 4.85
C SER A 180 -6.74 -7.70 5.71
N TYR A 181 -6.06 -8.85 5.62
CA TYR A 181 -6.31 -10.00 6.50
C TYR A 181 -6.08 -9.65 7.97
N ILE A 182 -5.01 -8.92 8.28
CA ILE A 182 -4.68 -8.50 9.64
C ILE A 182 -5.74 -7.54 10.19
N THR A 183 -6.18 -6.58 9.37
CA THR A 183 -7.28 -5.69 9.74
C THR A 183 -8.57 -6.48 10.03
N TYR A 184 -8.93 -7.41 9.14
CA TYR A 184 -10.12 -8.24 9.28
C TYR A 184 -10.09 -9.10 10.54
N ARG A 185 -8.95 -9.76 10.81
CA ARG A 185 -8.82 -10.76 11.87
C ARG A 185 -8.55 -10.14 13.24
N TYR A 186 -7.85 -9.01 13.28
CA TYR A 186 -7.35 -8.40 14.50
C TYR A 186 -7.90 -6.97 14.66
N SER A 187 -7.28 -5.98 14.02
CA SER A 187 -7.64 -4.56 14.09
C SER A 187 -6.83 -3.73 13.09
N LEU A 188 -7.37 -2.58 12.67
CA LEU A 188 -6.71 -1.61 11.79
C LEU A 188 -5.34 -1.17 12.33
N LYS A 189 -5.19 -1.04 13.66
CA LYS A 189 -3.95 -0.57 14.28
C LYS A 189 -2.73 -1.46 14.01
N TYR A 190 -2.94 -2.77 13.86
CA TYR A 190 -1.84 -3.70 13.57
C TYR A 190 -1.37 -3.58 12.13
N SER A 191 -2.32 -3.35 11.22
CA SER A 191 -2.03 -3.06 9.82
C SER A 191 -1.22 -1.77 9.68
N ILE A 192 -1.63 -0.69 10.37
CA ILE A 192 -0.88 0.57 10.45
C ILE A 192 0.55 0.35 10.96
N LYS A 193 0.72 -0.36 12.09
CA LYS A 193 2.05 -0.62 12.66
C LYS A 193 2.95 -1.38 11.69
N LEU A 194 2.46 -2.45 11.06
CA LEU A 194 3.23 -3.22 10.10
C LEU A 194 3.62 -2.39 8.88
N HIS A 195 2.67 -1.60 8.37
CA HIS A 195 2.89 -0.80 7.18
C HIS A 195 3.91 0.33 7.42
N ILE A 196 3.85 0.99 8.59
CA ILE A 196 4.87 1.96 9.03
C ILE A 196 6.25 1.30 9.12
N ILE A 197 6.36 0.17 9.83
CA ILE A 197 7.64 -0.52 10.02
C ILE A 197 8.26 -0.92 8.68
N LEU A 198 7.46 -1.44 7.75
CA LEU A 198 7.94 -1.81 6.42
C LEU A 198 8.47 -0.62 5.62
N ASN A 199 7.79 0.51 5.65
CA ASN A 199 8.27 1.71 4.97
C ASN A 199 9.50 2.32 5.65
N ILE A 200 9.61 2.25 6.99
CA ILE A 200 10.82 2.65 7.71
C ILE A 200 12.00 1.78 7.26
N ILE A 201 11.84 0.45 7.25
CA ILE A 201 12.90 -0.48 6.80
C ILE A 201 13.30 -0.18 5.35
N ALA A 202 12.32 0.03 4.46
CA ALA A 202 12.58 0.32 3.05
C ALA A 202 13.33 1.66 2.87
N ASN A 203 12.92 2.72 3.57
CA ASN A 203 13.56 4.04 3.46
C ASN A 203 14.94 4.09 4.13
N LEU A 204 15.14 3.40 5.26
CA LEU A 204 16.48 3.26 5.86
C LEU A 204 17.43 2.58 4.88
N GLY A 205 16.97 1.50 4.23
CA GLY A 205 17.77 0.81 3.21
C GLY A 205 18.06 1.66 1.99
N LYS A 206 17.20 2.63 1.67
CA LYS A 206 17.38 3.57 0.56
C LYS A 206 18.40 4.67 0.87
N TYR A 207 18.30 5.31 2.04
CA TYR A 207 19.11 6.49 2.38
C TYR A 207 20.42 6.16 3.09
N LEU A 208 20.51 5.02 3.77
CA LEU A 208 21.68 4.61 4.55
C LEU A 208 22.46 3.47 3.90
N TYR A 209 22.20 3.18 2.63
CA TYR A 209 22.83 2.09 1.86
C TYR A 209 24.37 2.18 1.85
N TYR A 210 24.92 3.39 1.85
CA TYR A 210 26.37 3.64 1.75
C TYR A 210 27.15 3.43 3.04
N ASN A 211 26.48 3.14 4.17
CA ASN A 211 27.16 2.79 5.40
C ASN A 211 27.24 1.26 5.53
N ASP A 212 28.44 0.70 5.38
CA ASP A 212 28.68 -0.74 5.35
C ASP A 212 28.14 -1.46 6.60
N TYR A 213 28.30 -0.87 7.78
CA TYR A 213 27.79 -1.45 9.03
C TYR A 213 26.26 -1.52 9.05
N ILE A 214 25.59 -0.46 8.59
CA ILE A 214 24.12 -0.42 8.52
C ILE A 214 23.63 -1.42 7.47
N MET A 215 24.28 -1.50 6.32
CA MET A 215 23.93 -2.46 5.27
C MET A 215 24.06 -3.91 5.77
N ILE A 216 25.16 -4.25 6.44
CA ILE A 216 25.36 -5.59 7.02
C ILE A 216 24.30 -5.89 8.08
N ALA A 217 24.04 -4.96 9.00
CA ALA A 217 23.02 -5.13 10.04
C ALA A 217 21.62 -5.34 9.46
N MET A 218 21.24 -4.58 8.43
CA MET A 218 19.98 -4.74 7.71
C MET A 218 19.90 -6.08 6.96
N GLY A 219 21.02 -6.54 6.39
CA GLY A 219 21.14 -7.86 5.77
C GLY A 219 20.87 -8.98 6.77
N ILE A 220 21.57 -8.97 7.91
CA ILE A 220 21.38 -9.94 9.00
C ILE A 220 19.92 -9.92 9.49
N PHE A 221 19.38 -8.73 9.75
CA PHE A 221 17.99 -8.57 10.19
C PHE A 221 16.99 -9.17 9.19
N THR A 222 17.20 -8.94 7.89
CA THR A 222 16.37 -9.49 6.82
C THR A 222 16.44 -11.02 6.80
N VAL A 223 17.63 -11.60 6.92
CA VAL A 223 17.83 -13.06 6.97
C VAL A 223 17.12 -13.67 8.18
N VAL A 224 17.24 -13.07 9.36
CA VAL A 224 16.55 -13.53 10.59
C VAL A 224 15.03 -13.54 10.39
N LEU A 225 14.45 -12.50 9.79
CA LEU A 225 13.02 -12.44 9.53
C LEU A 225 12.55 -13.48 8.50
N ILE A 226 13.38 -13.77 7.49
CA ILE A 226 13.11 -14.85 6.52
C ILE A 226 13.14 -16.22 7.21
N ILE A 227 14.09 -16.48 8.11
CA ILE A 227 14.15 -17.72 8.89
C ILE A 227 12.88 -17.88 9.74
N ILE A 228 12.46 -16.83 10.45
CA ILE A 228 11.23 -16.87 11.25
C ILE A 228 9.99 -17.11 10.38
N PHE A 229 9.96 -16.52 9.19
CA PHE A 229 8.92 -16.80 8.20
C PHE A 229 8.91 -18.28 7.79
N ILE A 230 10.07 -18.87 7.45
CA ILE A 230 10.20 -20.29 7.10
C ILE A 230 9.72 -21.20 8.23
N ILE A 231 10.08 -20.90 9.49
CA ILE A 231 9.56 -21.64 10.66
C ILE A 231 8.03 -21.55 10.75
N GLY A 232 7.46 -20.38 10.44
CA GLY A 232 6.01 -20.21 10.38
C GLY A 232 5.34 -20.98 9.23
N LEU A 233 6.03 -21.16 8.10
CA LEU A 233 5.57 -22.02 6.99
C LEU A 233 5.50 -23.49 7.42
N ILE A 234 6.53 -23.99 8.12
CA ILE A 234 6.56 -25.36 8.66
C ILE A 234 5.37 -25.59 9.61
N ARG A 235 5.03 -24.57 10.40
CA ARG A 235 3.85 -24.56 11.27
C ARG A 235 2.50 -24.38 10.54
N LYS A 236 2.49 -24.43 9.20
CA LYS A 236 1.31 -24.34 8.33
C LYS A 236 0.44 -23.10 8.53
N LYS A 237 1.00 -22.00 9.06
CA LYS A 237 0.27 -20.73 9.25
C LYS A 237 -0.21 -20.11 7.93
N TYR A 238 0.43 -20.44 6.82
CA TYR A 238 0.01 -20.00 5.48
C TYR A 238 -1.43 -20.43 5.15
N LYS A 239 -1.92 -21.55 5.69
CA LYS A 239 -3.29 -22.03 5.42
C LYS A 239 -4.37 -21.01 5.77
N GLU A 240 -4.12 -20.19 6.79
CA GLU A 240 -5.02 -19.12 7.19
C GLU A 240 -5.15 -18.06 6.11
N ILE A 241 -4.03 -17.54 5.59
CA ILE A 241 -4.02 -16.53 4.52
C ILE A 241 -4.56 -17.15 3.21
N PHE A 242 -4.12 -18.35 2.85
CA PHE A 242 -4.54 -19.01 1.61
C PHE A 242 -6.03 -19.38 1.59
N SER A 243 -6.67 -19.46 2.76
CA SER A 243 -8.13 -19.67 2.84
C SER A 243 -8.94 -18.54 2.20
N ILE A 244 -8.36 -17.34 2.08
CA ILE A 244 -8.98 -16.17 1.43
C ILE A 244 -9.25 -16.44 -0.05
N PHE A 245 -8.39 -17.23 -0.71
CA PHE A 245 -8.54 -17.56 -2.13
C PHE A 245 -9.51 -18.72 -2.41
N LYS A 246 -9.98 -19.41 -1.37
CA LYS A 246 -10.98 -20.49 -1.52
C LYS A 246 -12.39 -19.90 -1.63
N LEU A 247 -12.68 -19.27 -2.78
CA LEU A 247 -13.95 -18.59 -3.05
C LEU A 247 -15.06 -19.60 -3.35
N ASN A 248 -16.17 -19.51 -2.60
CA ASN A 248 -17.38 -20.30 -2.87
C ASN A 248 -18.27 -19.62 -3.94
N ASN A 249 -19.40 -20.25 -4.29
CA ASN A 249 -20.31 -19.71 -5.30
C ASN A 249 -20.89 -18.34 -4.91
N GLU A 250 -21.11 -18.10 -3.62
CA GLU A 250 -21.64 -16.84 -3.12
C GLU A 250 -20.59 -15.72 -3.20
N ASP A 251 -19.34 -16.01 -2.82
CA ASP A 251 -18.20 -15.09 -2.97
C ASP A 251 -18.07 -14.64 -4.45
N ARG A 252 -18.20 -15.57 -5.40
CA ARG A 252 -18.15 -15.26 -6.84
C ARG A 252 -19.31 -14.38 -7.30
N LYS A 253 -20.54 -14.68 -6.86
CA LYS A 253 -21.72 -13.83 -7.13
C LYS A 253 -21.54 -12.43 -6.57
N ASN A 254 -20.97 -12.32 -5.37
CA ASN A 254 -20.70 -11.05 -4.72
C ASN A 254 -19.63 -10.22 -5.43
N ILE A 255 -18.59 -10.85 -5.99
CA ILE A 255 -17.63 -10.16 -6.88
C ILE A 255 -18.35 -9.58 -8.10
N ILE A 256 -19.18 -10.38 -8.77
CA ILE A 256 -19.94 -9.91 -9.95
C ILE A 256 -20.86 -8.74 -9.58
N LYS A 257 -21.57 -8.84 -8.44
CA LYS A 257 -22.44 -7.79 -7.93
C LYS A 257 -21.65 -6.51 -7.64
N PHE A 258 -20.50 -6.61 -6.95
CA PHE A 258 -19.62 -5.47 -6.69
C PHE A 258 -19.19 -4.78 -7.99
N VAL A 259 -18.74 -5.54 -8.98
CA VAL A 259 -18.32 -4.99 -10.27
C VAL A 259 -19.47 -4.29 -10.97
N LYS A 260 -20.67 -4.90 -11.02
CA LYS A 260 -21.85 -4.29 -11.63
C LYS A 260 -22.27 -2.99 -10.93
N ASP A 261 -22.28 -2.98 -9.60
CA ASP A 261 -22.67 -1.82 -8.81
C ASP A 261 -21.71 -0.63 -8.95
N ASN A 262 -20.45 -0.91 -9.30
CA ASN A 262 -19.35 0.06 -9.26
C ASN A 262 -18.60 0.20 -10.59
N ALA A 263 -19.16 -0.30 -11.69
CA ALA A 263 -18.49 -0.42 -12.99
C ALA A 263 -17.87 0.90 -13.46
N LEU A 264 -18.59 2.03 -13.29
CA LEU A 264 -18.10 3.35 -13.69
C LEU A 264 -16.85 3.77 -12.89
N TYR A 265 -16.85 3.60 -11.57
CA TYR A 265 -15.70 3.93 -10.73
C TYR A 265 -14.49 3.05 -11.07
N LEU A 266 -14.73 1.75 -11.30
CA LEU A 266 -13.68 0.80 -11.68
C LEU A 266 -13.10 1.12 -13.06
N LEU A 267 -13.94 1.53 -14.01
CA LEU A 267 -13.50 1.96 -15.33
C LEU A 267 -12.60 3.20 -15.24
N VAL A 268 -13.00 4.21 -14.47
CA VAL A 268 -12.19 5.42 -14.26
C VAL A 268 -10.85 5.07 -13.61
N ILE A 269 -10.84 4.24 -12.56
CA ILE A 269 -9.60 3.76 -11.93
C ILE A 269 -8.72 3.04 -12.95
N LEU A 270 -9.30 2.15 -13.75
CA LEU A 270 -8.57 1.41 -14.78
C LEU A 270 -7.95 2.36 -15.82
N VAL A 271 -8.68 3.37 -16.27
CA VAL A 271 -8.17 4.40 -17.19
C VAL A 271 -7.00 5.16 -16.57
N ILE A 272 -7.10 5.56 -15.30
CA ILE A 272 -6.00 6.24 -14.59
C ILE A 272 -4.77 5.33 -14.52
N VAL A 273 -4.96 4.07 -14.12
CA VAL A 273 -3.88 3.08 -14.02
C VAL A 273 -3.22 2.87 -15.37
N ILE A 274 -3.98 2.56 -16.43
CA ILE A 274 -3.45 2.33 -17.78
C ILE A 274 -2.75 3.58 -18.32
N SER A 275 -3.33 4.77 -18.14
CA SER A 275 -2.70 6.03 -18.57
C SER A 275 -1.35 6.20 -17.91
N ASN A 276 -1.27 5.94 -16.61
CA ASN A 276 -0.03 5.97 -15.86
C ASN A 276 0.98 4.90 -16.33
N LEU A 277 0.52 3.68 -16.66
CA LEU A 277 1.38 2.65 -17.26
C LEU A 277 2.00 3.16 -18.57
N LEU A 278 1.19 3.75 -19.45
CA LEU A 278 1.62 4.26 -20.76
C LEU A 278 2.59 5.44 -20.63
N PHE A 279 2.36 6.34 -19.68
CA PHE A 279 3.24 7.50 -19.48
C PHE A 279 4.57 7.14 -18.82
N ASN A 280 4.61 6.14 -17.95
CA ASN A 280 5.85 5.69 -17.29
C ASN A 280 6.67 4.69 -18.13
N TYR A 281 6.10 4.10 -19.20
CA TYR A 281 6.83 3.19 -20.09
C TYR A 281 7.93 3.88 -20.93
N LYS A 282 7.92 5.21 -21.00
CA LYS A 282 8.95 6.01 -21.72
C LYS A 282 10.04 6.60 -20.83
N LEU A 283 10.02 6.31 -19.53
CA LEU A 283 10.96 6.86 -18.53
C LEU A 283 11.91 5.80 -17.95
N PHE A 284 11.91 4.58 -18.51
CA PHE A 284 12.85 3.50 -18.17
C PHE A 284 13.43 2.90 -19.45
#